data_AF-A0A9E5PN42-F1
#
_entry.id   AF-A0A9E5PN42-F1
#
_cell.length_a   1.000
_cell.length_b   1.000
_cell.length_c   1.000
_cell.angle_alpha   90.00
_cell.angle_beta   90.00
_cell.angle_gamma   90.00
#
_symmetry.space_group_name_H-M   'P 1'
#
loop_
_entity.id
_entity.type
_entity.pdbx_description
1 polymer ?
#
loop_
_entity_poly.entity_id
_entity_poly.type
_entity_poly.pdbx_seq_one_letter_code
_entity_poly.pdbx_strand_id
1 'polypeptide(L)'
;MESFVILVLIAVAGLGISAAAQAGKRKPVKDAWRAAASALQLGLKPGDFFTYPEMHGEMHGHSVRVSIFTKGEESERHTRYRIILRSSLGVGLRIRERTALSGIQRLFRGKELSFDELEDRLVIRATASDAVVSMLGPLRRHTLRDFYAFFPDAVIDDTTITWENAGVDDTRDRIVENVRGLVKMADELEHWSREPEPRPLSEGDETTAAIAQTAVEPKRLPASIRVTDASESERAPSLSMDELLDPGWRPPRQPEVDETDMSEEERVEADAVIQEPKPA
;
A
#
# COMPACT_ATOMS: atom_id res chain seq x y z
N MET A 1 31.06 -45.64 -23.26
CA MET A 1 31.16 -45.08 -21.89
C MET A 1 31.60 -43.62 -21.90
N GLU A 2 32.49 -43.20 -22.80
CA GLU A 2 32.99 -41.81 -22.85
C GLU A 2 31.91 -40.75 -23.16
N SER A 3 30.94 -41.05 -24.03
CA SER A 3 29.86 -40.10 -24.37
C SER A 3 28.91 -39.78 -23.20
N PHE A 4 28.78 -40.68 -22.22
CA PHE A 4 27.94 -40.45 -21.03
C PHE A 4 28.62 -39.50 -20.03
N VAL A 5 29.95 -39.58 -19.91
CA VAL A 5 30.73 -38.71 -19.02
C VAL A 5 30.70 -37.25 -19.51
N ILE A 6 30.76 -37.04 -20.82
CA ILE A 6 30.67 -35.69 -21.42
C ILE A 6 29.28 -35.07 -21.17
N LEU A 7 28.20 -35.83 -21.32
CA LEU A 7 26.85 -35.33 -21.05
C LEU A 7 26.63 -34.99 -19.57
N VAL A 8 27.17 -35.80 -18.64
CA VAL A 8 27.11 -35.50 -17.20
C VAL A 8 27.92 -34.24 -16.87
N LEU A 9 29.11 -34.04 -17.46
CA LEU A 9 29.91 -32.84 -17.25
C LEU A 9 29.23 -31.58 -17.79
N ILE A 10 28.60 -31.65 -18.97
CA ILE A 10 27.83 -30.53 -19.53
C ILE A 10 26.61 -30.22 -18.66
N ALA A 11 25.90 -31.24 -18.16
CA ALA A 11 24.77 -31.05 -17.25
C ALA A 11 25.21 -30.41 -15.92
N VAL A 12 26.34 -30.85 -15.33
CA VAL A 12 26.88 -30.27 -14.10
C VAL A 12 27.39 -28.84 -14.32
N ALA A 13 28.04 -28.55 -15.45
CA ALA A 13 28.49 -27.20 -15.80
C ALA A 13 27.31 -26.25 -16.07
N GLY A 14 26.27 -26.71 -16.78
CA GLY A 14 25.04 -25.95 -17.01
C GLY A 14 24.26 -25.65 -15.72
N LEU A 15 24.20 -26.62 -14.80
CA LEU A 15 23.66 -26.42 -13.45
C LEU A 15 24.51 -25.42 -12.63
N GLY A 16 25.83 -25.44 -12.78
CA GLY A 16 26.74 -24.50 -12.12
C GLY A 16 26.54 -23.04 -12.56
N ILE A 17 26.42 -22.80 -13.88
CA ILE A 17 26.27 -21.45 -14.45
C ILE A 17 24.90 -20.85 -14.08
N SER A 18 23.83 -21.65 -14.17
CA SER A 18 22.49 -21.20 -13.78
C SER A 18 22.36 -20.91 -12.28
N ALA A 19 23.03 -21.68 -11.42
CA ALA A 19 23.10 -21.41 -9.99
C ALA A 19 23.85 -20.09 -9.67
N ALA A 20 24.94 -19.81 -10.37
CA ALA A 20 25.73 -18.59 -10.18
C ALA A 20 24.97 -17.31 -10.59
N ALA A 21 24.27 -17.33 -11.73
CA ALA A 21 23.45 -16.20 -12.18
C ALA A 21 22.29 -15.89 -11.21
N GLN A 22 21.70 -16.91 -10.59
CA GLN A 22 20.66 -16.72 -9.57
C GLN A 22 21.22 -16.23 -8.23
N ALA A 23 22.46 -16.59 -7.87
CA ALA A 23 23.09 -16.16 -6.62
C ALA A 23 23.30 -14.64 -6.56
N GLY A 24 23.66 -14.00 -7.69
CA GLY A 24 23.85 -12.56 -7.79
C GLY A 24 22.58 -11.74 -7.46
N LYS A 25 21.41 -12.22 -7.89
CA LYS A 25 20.11 -11.55 -7.62
C LYS A 25 19.59 -11.73 -6.18
N ARG A 26 20.10 -12.71 -5.43
CA ARG A 26 19.63 -13.00 -4.05
C ARG A 26 20.25 -12.09 -2.99
N LYS A 27 21.49 -11.63 -3.20
CA LYS A 27 22.19 -10.73 -2.26
C LYS A 27 21.43 -9.43 -1.99
N PRO A 28 20.99 -8.65 -3.01
CA PRO A 28 20.28 -7.40 -2.76
C PRO A 28 18.97 -7.61 -1.98
N VAL A 29 18.22 -8.68 -2.29
CA VAL A 29 17.00 -9.04 -1.55
C VAL A 29 17.30 -9.30 -0.07
N LYS A 30 18.32 -10.11 0.24
CA LYS A 30 18.68 -10.42 1.64
C LYS A 30 19.09 -9.16 2.42
N ASP A 31 19.82 -8.26 1.79
CA ASP A 31 20.29 -7.03 2.42
C ASP A 31 19.12 -6.03 2.63
N ALA A 32 18.23 -5.89 1.64
CA ALA A 32 17.01 -5.10 1.74
C ALA A 32 16.08 -5.60 2.86
N TRP A 33 15.85 -6.91 2.93
CA TRP A 33 15.02 -7.53 3.98
C TRP A 33 15.63 -7.36 5.37
N ARG A 34 16.96 -7.47 5.51
CA ARG A 34 17.65 -7.20 6.78
C ARG A 34 17.53 -5.73 7.19
N ALA A 35 17.73 -4.82 6.25
CA ALA A 35 17.59 -3.40 6.51
C ALA A 35 16.15 -3.01 6.86
N ALA A 36 15.16 -3.61 6.20
CA ALA A 36 13.73 -3.40 6.50
C ALA A 36 13.36 -3.96 7.88
N ALA A 37 13.79 -5.20 8.19
CA ALA A 37 13.58 -5.81 9.51
C ALA A 37 14.13 -4.93 10.63
N SER A 38 15.36 -4.43 10.47
CA SER A 38 15.98 -3.52 11.44
C SER A 38 15.23 -2.20 11.55
N ALA A 39 14.74 -1.63 10.44
CA ALA A 39 14.01 -0.36 10.44
C ALA A 39 12.62 -0.47 11.08
N LEU A 40 11.99 -1.64 10.96
CA LEU A 40 10.68 -1.95 11.53
C LEU A 40 10.77 -2.58 12.92
N GLN A 41 11.99 -2.86 13.42
CA GLN A 41 12.24 -3.61 14.66
C GLN A 41 11.58 -5.01 14.65
N LEU A 42 11.50 -5.64 13.48
CA LEU A 42 10.97 -6.99 13.31
C LEU A 42 12.09 -8.02 13.32
N GLY A 43 11.77 -9.24 13.75
CA GLY A 43 12.65 -10.40 13.60
C GLY A 43 12.77 -10.81 12.14
N LEU A 44 13.98 -11.18 11.72
CA LEU A 44 14.25 -11.72 10.39
C LEU A 44 14.72 -13.17 10.50
N LYS A 45 14.03 -14.07 9.82
CA LYS A 45 14.54 -15.40 9.47
C LYS A 45 15.13 -15.29 8.05
N PRO A 46 16.46 -15.28 7.87
CA PRO A 46 17.11 -14.87 6.61
C PRO A 46 16.92 -15.81 5.41
N GLY A 47 16.29 -16.98 5.61
CA GLY A 47 16.20 -18.04 4.61
C GLY A 47 17.56 -18.70 4.31
N ASP A 48 17.52 -19.93 3.81
CA ASP A 48 18.69 -20.70 3.37
C ASP A 48 18.76 -20.80 1.84
N PHE A 49 19.34 -21.87 1.30
CA PHE A 49 19.41 -22.08 -0.14
C PHE A 49 18.04 -22.40 -0.76
N PHE A 50 17.15 -23.03 0.03
CA PHE A 50 15.85 -23.55 -0.39
C PHE A 50 14.67 -22.71 0.14
N THR A 51 14.91 -21.87 1.14
CA THR A 51 13.89 -21.05 1.78
C THR A 51 14.16 -19.57 1.60
N TYR A 52 13.09 -18.80 1.40
CA TYR A 52 13.17 -17.36 1.29
C TYR A 52 13.23 -16.69 2.68
N PRO A 53 13.71 -15.43 2.75
CA PRO A 53 13.62 -14.67 3.99
C PRO A 53 12.16 -14.47 4.42
N GLU A 54 11.97 -14.39 5.73
CA GLU A 54 10.69 -14.14 6.36
C GLU A 54 10.88 -13.15 7.52
N MET A 55 10.07 -12.09 7.57
CA MET A 55 10.02 -11.17 8.69
C MET A 55 8.79 -11.43 9.55
N HIS A 56 8.95 -11.33 10.86
CA HIS A 56 7.87 -11.49 11.83
C HIS A 56 8.12 -10.63 13.06
N GLY A 57 7.06 -10.21 13.73
CA GLY A 57 7.15 -9.46 14.99
C GLY A 57 5.84 -8.74 15.28
N GLU A 58 5.89 -7.73 16.12
CA GLU A 58 4.75 -6.91 16.47
C GLU A 58 5.00 -5.45 16.16
N MET A 59 3.99 -4.74 15.65
CA MET A 59 4.01 -3.30 15.45
C MET A 59 2.66 -2.71 15.88
N HIS A 60 2.69 -1.76 16.81
CA HIS A 60 1.48 -1.18 17.44
C HIS A 60 0.54 -2.22 18.10
N GLY A 61 1.11 -3.37 18.51
CA GLY A 61 0.37 -4.51 19.06
C GLY A 61 -0.20 -5.46 18.01
N HIS A 62 -0.09 -5.14 16.71
CA HIS A 62 -0.48 -6.04 15.62
C HIS A 62 0.67 -6.99 15.28
N SER A 63 0.37 -8.29 15.12
CA SER A 63 1.38 -9.25 14.67
C SER A 63 1.59 -9.10 13.16
N VAL A 64 2.81 -8.76 12.77
CA VAL A 64 3.23 -8.56 11.39
C VAL A 64 3.98 -9.80 10.91
N ARG A 65 3.65 -10.28 9.70
CA ARG A 65 4.41 -11.32 8.99
C ARG A 65 4.56 -10.94 7.53
N VAL A 66 5.80 -10.97 7.03
CA VAL A 66 6.13 -10.72 5.62
C VAL A 66 6.94 -11.91 5.10
N SER A 67 6.52 -12.51 3.99
CA SER A 67 7.14 -13.72 3.45
C SER A 67 7.10 -13.74 1.93
N ILE A 68 8.13 -14.30 1.29
CA ILE A 68 8.11 -14.57 -0.14
C ILE A 68 7.56 -15.98 -0.37
N PHE A 69 6.66 -16.13 -1.33
CA PHE A 69 6.12 -17.42 -1.74
C PHE A 69 6.05 -17.53 -3.27
N THR A 70 5.90 -18.75 -3.76
CA THR A 70 5.73 -19.04 -5.18
C THR A 70 4.27 -19.42 -5.46
N LYS A 71 3.67 -18.86 -6.51
CA LYS A 71 2.27 -19.07 -6.91
C LYS A 71 2.20 -19.33 -8.43
N GLY A 72 1.20 -20.10 -8.85
CA GLY A 72 0.92 -20.35 -10.27
C GLY A 72 1.80 -21.43 -10.90
N GLU A 73 1.45 -21.83 -12.13
CA GLU A 73 2.16 -22.85 -12.90
C GLU A 73 3.56 -22.37 -13.32
N GLU A 74 3.70 -21.08 -13.63
CA GLU A 74 4.96 -20.44 -14.03
C GLU A 74 5.93 -20.21 -12.85
N SER A 75 5.55 -20.64 -11.64
CA SER A 75 6.37 -20.47 -10.43
C SER A 75 6.75 -19.01 -10.16
N GLU A 76 5.81 -18.09 -10.39
CA GLU A 76 5.98 -16.67 -10.10
C GLU A 76 6.18 -16.43 -8.61
N ARG A 77 7.10 -15.51 -8.28
CA ARG A 77 7.37 -15.14 -6.89
C ARG A 77 6.52 -13.95 -6.50
N HIS A 78 5.98 -14.00 -5.29
CA HIS A 78 5.17 -12.95 -4.70
C HIS A 78 5.65 -12.64 -3.29
N THR A 79 5.44 -11.40 -2.87
CA THR A 79 5.67 -10.98 -1.48
C THR A 79 4.32 -10.88 -0.78
N ARG A 80 4.10 -11.73 0.22
CA ARG A 80 2.89 -11.70 1.05
C ARG A 80 3.14 -10.90 2.31
N TYR A 81 2.27 -9.95 2.54
CA TYR A 81 2.13 -9.19 3.77
C TYR A 81 0.91 -9.69 4.53
N ARG A 82 1.07 -10.00 5.81
CA ARG A 82 -0.04 -10.42 6.68
C ARG A 82 0.07 -9.68 8.01
N ILE A 83 -0.95 -8.89 8.31
CA ILE A 83 -1.12 -8.19 9.58
C ILE A 83 -2.26 -8.89 10.32
N ILE A 84 -1.99 -9.40 11.51
CA ILE A 84 -3.00 -9.96 12.41
C ILE A 84 -3.36 -8.87 13.41
N LEU A 85 -4.64 -8.52 13.47
CA LEU A 85 -5.19 -7.50 14.35
C LEU A 85 -5.01 -7.92 15.82
N ARG A 86 -4.85 -6.96 16.74
CA ARG A 86 -4.73 -7.26 18.18
C ARG A 86 -6.09 -7.61 18.78
N SER A 87 -7.17 -7.20 18.13
CA SER A 87 -8.54 -7.53 18.51
C SER A 87 -9.39 -7.80 17.28
N SER A 88 -10.29 -8.77 17.38
CA SER A 88 -11.31 -9.03 16.37
C SER A 88 -12.19 -7.79 16.21
N LEU A 89 -12.59 -7.45 14.98
CA LEU A 89 -13.54 -6.38 14.72
C LEU A 89 -14.96 -6.75 15.20
N GLY A 90 -15.26 -8.05 15.34
CA GLY A 90 -16.48 -8.58 15.94
C GLY A 90 -17.73 -8.47 15.07
N VAL A 91 -17.57 -8.12 13.79
CA VAL A 91 -18.68 -7.87 12.85
C VAL A 91 -18.74 -8.90 11.72
N GLY A 92 -17.77 -9.82 11.69
CA GLY A 92 -17.62 -10.82 10.64
C GLY A 92 -17.27 -10.16 9.31
N LEU A 93 -16.44 -9.11 9.36
CA LEU A 93 -16.07 -8.32 8.20
C LEU A 93 -15.24 -9.16 7.22
N ARG A 94 -15.52 -9.01 5.93
CA ARG A 94 -14.65 -9.41 4.83
C ARG A 94 -14.77 -8.44 3.67
N ILE A 95 -13.70 -7.70 3.39
CA ILE A 95 -13.59 -6.75 2.28
C ILE A 95 -12.55 -7.29 1.30
N ARG A 96 -12.88 -7.23 0.01
CA ARG A 96 -11.98 -7.55 -1.09
C ARG A 96 -12.33 -6.72 -2.32
N GLU A 97 -11.36 -6.53 -3.20
CA GLU A 97 -11.64 -5.99 -4.52
C GLU A 97 -12.39 -7.01 -5.39
N ARG A 98 -13.31 -6.53 -6.23
CA ARG A 98 -14.05 -7.29 -7.22
C ARG A 98 -13.15 -7.45 -8.43
N THR A 99 -12.42 -8.55 -8.50
CA THR A 99 -11.69 -8.90 -9.71
C THR A 99 -12.70 -9.24 -10.81
N ALA A 100 -12.57 -8.61 -11.99
CA ALA A 100 -13.52 -8.69 -13.12
C ALA A 100 -13.75 -10.12 -13.68
N LEU A 101 -13.06 -11.14 -13.17
CA LEU A 101 -13.11 -12.53 -13.63
C LEU A 101 -13.87 -13.49 -12.70
N SER A 102 -14.46 -13.03 -11.59
CA SER A 102 -15.18 -13.94 -10.66
C SER A 102 -16.64 -14.19 -11.06
N GLY A 103 -16.88 -14.67 -12.28
CA GLY A 103 -18.17 -15.16 -12.78
C GLY A 103 -18.67 -16.46 -12.10
N ILE A 104 -18.29 -16.74 -10.85
CA ILE A 104 -18.71 -17.92 -10.09
C ILE A 104 -19.44 -17.45 -8.81
N GLN A 105 -20.66 -16.96 -9.00
CA GLN A 105 -21.58 -16.52 -7.94
C GLN A 105 -22.43 -17.65 -7.34
N ARG A 106 -22.30 -18.91 -7.76
CA ARG A 106 -23.33 -19.93 -7.47
C ARG A 106 -23.21 -20.73 -6.16
N LEU A 107 -22.29 -20.42 -5.24
CA LEU A 107 -22.05 -21.29 -4.07
C LEU A 107 -21.88 -20.62 -2.69
N PHE A 108 -22.29 -19.38 -2.46
CA PHE A 108 -21.99 -18.70 -1.19
C PHE A 108 -23.24 -18.08 -0.53
N ARG A 109 -23.73 -18.73 0.53
CA ARG A 109 -24.93 -18.40 1.35
C ARG A 109 -24.69 -17.24 2.35
N GLY A 110 -24.03 -16.16 1.95
CA GLY A 110 -23.83 -14.96 2.78
C GLY A 110 -24.58 -13.76 2.21
N LYS A 111 -25.14 -12.90 3.06
CA LYS A 111 -25.78 -11.65 2.63
C LYS A 111 -24.69 -10.69 2.16
N GLU A 112 -24.56 -10.53 0.84
CA GLU A 112 -23.63 -9.58 0.23
C GLU A 112 -24.18 -8.17 0.41
N LEU A 113 -23.37 -7.24 0.94
CA LEU A 113 -23.74 -5.84 1.05
C LEU A 113 -23.18 -5.12 -0.17
N SER A 114 -24.08 -4.72 -1.06
CA SER A 114 -23.78 -3.76 -2.11
C SER A 114 -24.07 -2.39 -1.54
N PHE A 115 -23.06 -1.53 -1.49
CA PHE A 115 -23.23 -0.12 -1.15
C PHE A 115 -23.16 0.65 -2.46
N ASP A 116 -24.25 1.32 -2.85
CA ASP A 116 -24.35 2.03 -4.14
C ASP A 116 -23.28 3.14 -4.32
N GLU A 117 -22.60 3.58 -3.24
CA GLU A 117 -21.58 4.63 -3.25
C GLU A 117 -20.12 4.11 -3.05
N LEU A 118 -19.93 2.84 -2.65
CA LEU A 118 -18.64 2.16 -2.78
C LEU A 118 -18.64 1.46 -4.13
N GLU A 119 -18.62 2.30 -5.17
CA GLU A 119 -18.51 2.01 -6.59
C GLU A 119 -17.89 0.64 -6.90
N ASP A 120 -18.56 -0.15 -7.75
CA ASP A 120 -18.28 -1.39 -8.51
C ASP A 120 -17.09 -2.32 -8.19
N ARG A 121 -16.05 -1.84 -7.51
CA ARG A 121 -14.77 -2.48 -7.23
C ARG A 121 -14.68 -3.10 -5.85
N LEU A 122 -15.43 -2.71 -4.83
CA LEU A 122 -15.29 -3.33 -3.49
C LEU A 122 -16.47 -4.23 -3.15
N VAL A 123 -16.17 -5.47 -2.73
CA VAL A 123 -17.16 -6.42 -2.22
C VAL A 123 -17.00 -6.52 -0.71
N ILE A 124 -18.01 -6.03 0.01
CA ILE A 124 -18.07 -6.10 1.47
C ILE A 124 -19.05 -7.18 1.89
N ARG A 125 -18.59 -8.10 2.74
CA ARG A 125 -19.39 -9.13 3.38
C ARG A 125 -19.30 -8.96 4.89
N ALA A 126 -20.42 -9.18 5.55
CA ALA A 126 -20.55 -9.03 6.99
C ALA A 126 -21.55 -10.04 7.53
N THR A 127 -21.35 -10.50 8.76
CA THR A 127 -22.41 -11.23 9.48
C THR A 127 -23.41 -10.25 10.10
N ALA A 128 -22.93 -9.11 10.61
CA ALA A 128 -23.74 -8.04 11.18
C ALA A 128 -23.76 -6.81 10.26
N SER A 129 -24.67 -6.83 9.27
CA SER A 129 -24.70 -5.80 8.22
C SER A 129 -24.83 -4.38 8.75
N ASP A 130 -25.73 -4.14 9.69
CA ASP A 130 -25.99 -2.79 10.22
C ASP A 130 -24.79 -2.25 11.02
N ALA A 131 -24.11 -3.14 11.76
CA ALA A 131 -22.89 -2.80 12.49
C ALA A 131 -21.75 -2.41 11.53
N VAL A 132 -21.60 -3.14 10.42
CA VAL A 132 -20.60 -2.79 9.40
C VAL A 132 -20.95 -1.50 8.67
N VAL A 133 -22.23 -1.25 8.37
CA VAL A 133 -22.67 0.00 7.73
C VAL A 133 -22.33 1.19 8.62
N SER A 134 -22.66 1.13 9.91
CA SER A 134 -22.34 2.21 10.86
C SER A 134 -20.83 2.33 11.11
N MET A 135 -20.12 1.21 11.21
CA MET A 135 -18.66 1.21 11.35
C MET A 135 -17.98 1.84 10.13
N LEU A 136 -18.48 1.60 8.92
CA LEU A 136 -17.92 2.11 7.66
C LEU A 136 -18.69 3.35 7.18
N GLY A 137 -19.01 4.30 8.05
CA GLY A 137 -19.64 5.56 7.64
C GLY A 137 -18.93 6.27 6.47
N PRO A 138 -19.56 7.26 5.81
CA PRO A 138 -19.08 7.84 4.54
C PRO A 138 -17.59 8.22 4.50
N LEU A 139 -17.08 8.83 5.58
CA LEU A 139 -15.69 9.25 5.67
C LEU A 139 -14.72 8.06 5.68
N ARG A 140 -15.06 6.99 6.42
CA ARG A 140 -14.22 5.78 6.55
C ARG A 140 -14.17 4.98 5.25
N ARG A 141 -15.23 5.05 4.43
CA ARG A 141 -15.28 4.48 3.06
C ARG A 141 -14.26 5.14 2.13
N HIS A 142 -14.03 6.45 2.28
CA HIS A 142 -12.99 7.14 1.51
C HIS A 142 -11.60 6.63 1.87
N THR A 143 -11.29 6.49 3.16
CA THR A 143 -10.02 5.91 3.62
C THR A 143 -9.80 4.49 3.12
N LEU A 144 -10.85 3.65 3.09
CA LEU A 144 -10.77 2.32 2.48
C LEU A 144 -10.46 2.39 0.99
N ARG A 145 -11.08 3.32 0.26
CA ARG A 145 -10.83 3.50 -1.18
C ARG A 145 -9.38 3.86 -1.46
N ASP A 146 -8.84 4.83 -0.71
CA ASP A 146 -7.44 5.23 -0.85
C ASP A 146 -6.51 4.06 -0.54
N PHE A 147 -6.81 3.29 0.51
CA PHE A 147 -6.05 2.08 0.83
C PHE A 147 -6.04 1.06 -0.31
N TYR A 148 -7.18 0.78 -0.92
CA TYR A 148 -7.26 -0.15 -2.04
C TYR A 148 -6.62 0.39 -3.33
N ALA A 149 -6.50 1.71 -3.48
CA ALA A 149 -5.73 2.30 -4.58
C ALA A 149 -4.22 2.00 -4.44
N PHE A 150 -3.70 1.93 -3.21
CA PHE A 150 -2.30 1.59 -2.94
C PHE A 150 -2.04 0.08 -2.82
N PHE A 151 -3.01 -0.67 -2.26
CA PHE A 151 -2.91 -2.11 -2.02
C PHE A 151 -4.03 -2.84 -2.78
N PRO A 152 -3.94 -2.90 -4.12
CA PRO A 152 -4.93 -3.63 -4.92
C PRO A 152 -4.96 -5.10 -4.49
N ASP A 153 -6.12 -5.73 -4.59
CA ASP A 153 -6.35 -7.12 -4.16
C ASP A 153 -6.10 -7.42 -2.67
N ALA A 154 -5.93 -6.41 -1.81
CA ALA A 154 -5.86 -6.64 -0.37
C ALA A 154 -7.15 -7.29 0.16
N VAL A 155 -7.01 -8.21 1.10
CA VAL A 155 -8.12 -8.88 1.77
C VAL A 155 -8.12 -8.46 3.23
N ILE A 156 -9.19 -7.79 3.65
CA ILE A 156 -9.41 -7.40 5.04
C ILE A 156 -10.49 -8.31 5.60
N ASP A 157 -10.15 -9.14 6.58
CA ASP A 157 -11.06 -9.94 7.37
C ASP A 157 -11.16 -9.40 8.81
N ASP A 158 -12.07 -9.95 9.61
CA ASP A 158 -12.32 -9.54 11.01
C ASP A 158 -11.08 -9.57 11.93
N THR A 159 -10.04 -10.33 11.57
CA THR A 159 -8.82 -10.50 12.37
C THR A 159 -7.53 -10.30 11.59
N THR A 160 -7.60 -10.13 10.27
CA THR A 160 -6.38 -10.09 9.45
C THR A 160 -6.51 -9.19 8.25
N ILE A 161 -5.44 -8.46 7.93
CA ILE A 161 -5.23 -7.83 6.63
C ILE A 161 -4.16 -8.65 5.91
N THR A 162 -4.46 -9.12 4.70
CA THR A 162 -3.49 -9.83 3.84
C THR A 162 -3.40 -9.12 2.51
N TRP A 163 -2.18 -8.91 2.03
CA TRP A 163 -1.92 -8.36 0.71
C TRP A 163 -0.79 -9.14 0.03
N GLU A 164 -0.95 -9.42 -1.27
CA GLU A 164 0.02 -10.16 -2.06
C GLU A 164 0.53 -9.25 -3.18
N ASN A 165 1.78 -8.80 -3.08
CA ASN A 165 2.42 -8.05 -4.14
C ASN A 165 3.01 -9.01 -5.20
N ALA A 166 2.83 -8.70 -6.48
CA ALA A 166 3.49 -9.40 -7.56
C ALA A 166 5.00 -9.11 -7.53
N GLY A 167 5.81 -10.17 -7.62
CA GLY A 167 7.26 -10.05 -7.52
C GLY A 167 7.81 -10.09 -6.08
N VAL A 168 9.13 -9.99 -6.00
CA VAL A 168 9.87 -9.93 -4.74
C VAL A 168 10.16 -8.49 -4.40
N ASP A 169 9.80 -8.08 -3.19
CA ASP A 169 10.21 -6.78 -2.64
C ASP A 169 11.68 -6.80 -2.27
N ASP A 170 12.47 -6.02 -3.02
CA ASP A 170 13.93 -6.07 -3.04
C ASP A 170 14.58 -4.75 -2.62
N THR A 171 13.79 -3.76 -2.19
CA THR A 171 14.27 -2.51 -1.60
C THR A 171 13.75 -2.34 -0.19
N ARG A 172 14.59 -1.78 0.69
CA ARG A 172 14.23 -1.51 2.09
C ARG A 172 12.97 -0.64 2.17
N ASP A 173 12.97 0.48 1.45
CA ASP A 173 11.96 1.52 1.65
C ASP A 173 10.57 1.05 1.19
N ARG A 174 10.49 0.28 0.08
CA ARG A 174 9.23 -0.34 -0.39
C ARG A 174 8.64 -1.26 0.67
N ILE A 175 9.46 -2.13 1.26
CA ILE A 175 8.98 -3.06 2.29
C ILE A 175 8.51 -2.30 3.54
N VAL A 176 9.28 -1.29 3.97
CA VAL A 176 8.93 -0.47 5.15
C VAL A 176 7.64 0.30 4.93
N GLU A 177 7.47 0.92 3.76
CA GLU A 177 6.26 1.66 3.39
C GLU A 177 5.03 0.74 3.34
N ASN A 178 5.15 -0.42 2.71
CA ASN A 178 4.08 -1.41 2.61
C ASN A 178 3.64 -1.90 4.00
N VAL A 179 4.59 -2.26 4.87
CA VAL A 179 4.25 -2.70 6.24
C VAL A 179 3.58 -1.59 7.04
N ARG A 180 4.08 -0.35 6.96
CA ARG A 180 3.49 0.79 7.67
C ARG A 180 2.10 1.14 7.16
N GLY A 181 1.88 1.11 5.84
CA GLY A 181 0.57 1.37 5.25
C GLY A 181 -0.48 0.35 5.70
N LEU A 182 -0.13 -0.94 5.71
CA LEU A 182 -1.02 -2.00 6.18
C LEU A 182 -1.29 -1.93 7.68
N VAL A 183 -0.28 -1.63 8.51
CA VAL A 183 -0.48 -1.46 9.96
C VAL A 183 -1.29 -0.22 10.28
N LYS A 184 -1.08 0.89 9.56
CA LYS A 184 -1.94 2.08 9.69
C LYS A 184 -3.41 1.75 9.44
N MET A 185 -3.71 0.97 8.40
CA MET A 185 -5.09 0.52 8.17
C MET A 185 -5.61 -0.40 9.28
N ALA A 186 -4.76 -1.27 9.85
CA ALA A 186 -5.16 -2.09 11.00
C ALA A 186 -5.51 -1.23 12.23
N ASP A 187 -4.73 -0.18 12.51
CA ASP A 187 -5.02 0.78 13.58
C ASP A 187 -6.36 1.50 13.34
N GLU A 188 -6.61 1.96 12.10
CA GLU A 188 -7.86 2.63 11.71
C GLU A 188 -9.08 1.71 11.88
N LEU A 189 -9.02 0.48 11.37
CA LEU A 189 -10.12 -0.49 11.48
C LEU A 189 -10.48 -0.78 12.94
N GLU A 190 -9.48 -0.98 13.80
CA GLU A 190 -9.74 -1.19 15.22
C GLU A 190 -10.28 0.07 15.91
N HIS A 191 -9.79 1.25 15.53
CA HIS A 191 -10.35 2.50 16.03
C HIS A 191 -11.83 2.63 15.65
N TRP A 192 -12.19 2.36 14.39
CA TRP A 192 -13.56 2.41 13.89
C TRP A 192 -14.48 1.40 14.58
N SER A 193 -13.95 0.24 14.97
CA SER A 193 -14.71 -0.79 15.69
C SER A 193 -15.07 -0.42 17.14
N ARG A 194 -14.28 0.47 17.77
CA ARG A 194 -14.47 0.89 19.16
C ARG A 194 -15.28 2.18 19.29
N GLU A 195 -15.21 3.03 18.28
CA GLU A 195 -15.85 4.33 18.30
C GLU A 195 -17.27 4.23 17.73
N PRO A 196 -18.32 4.57 18.51
CA PRO A 196 -19.65 4.73 17.96
C PRO A 196 -19.59 5.83 16.89
N GLU A 197 -20.21 5.59 15.74
CA GLU A 197 -20.23 6.54 14.62
C GLU A 197 -20.54 7.95 15.15
N PRO A 198 -19.78 8.99 14.75
CA PRO A 198 -20.08 10.35 15.17
C PRO A 198 -21.52 10.65 14.77
N ARG A 199 -22.41 10.76 15.76
CA ARG A 199 -23.81 11.10 15.50
C ARG A 199 -23.78 12.39 14.68
N PRO A 200 -24.40 12.42 13.48
CA PRO A 200 -24.53 13.68 12.76
C PRO A 200 -25.18 14.65 13.73
N LEU A 201 -24.55 15.81 13.93
CA LEU A 201 -25.10 16.88 14.75
C LEU A 201 -26.50 17.13 14.21
N SER A 202 -27.51 16.74 14.97
CA SER A 202 -28.89 17.02 14.63
C SER A 202 -29.01 18.54 14.63
N GLU A 203 -29.52 19.12 13.55
CA GLU A 203 -29.83 20.57 13.43
C GLU A 203 -30.82 21.08 14.51
N GLY A 204 -31.16 20.29 15.53
CA GLY A 204 -31.98 20.67 16.69
C GLY A 204 -31.20 20.94 17.99
N ASP A 205 -29.90 20.66 18.09
CA ASP A 205 -29.15 20.76 19.37
C ASP A 205 -28.56 22.16 19.66
N GLU A 206 -28.97 23.21 18.93
CA GLU A 206 -28.54 24.59 19.21
C GLU A 206 -29.29 25.28 20.38
N THR A 207 -30.29 24.66 21.01
CA THR A 207 -31.16 25.37 21.98
C THR A 207 -31.09 24.90 23.44
N THR A 208 -29.97 24.33 23.91
CA THR A 208 -29.83 24.06 25.37
C THR A 208 -28.39 24.09 25.91
N ALA A 209 -27.56 25.03 25.44
CA ALA A 209 -26.32 25.42 26.12
C ALA A 209 -26.38 26.83 26.74
N ALA A 210 -27.59 27.40 26.87
CA ALA A 210 -27.84 28.57 27.71
C ALA A 210 -28.44 28.08 29.04
N ILE A 211 -27.59 27.87 30.04
CA ILE A 211 -27.73 28.18 31.48
C ILE A 211 -26.53 27.50 32.18
N ALA A 212 -25.39 28.17 32.12
CA ALA A 212 -24.35 28.07 33.14
C ALA A 212 -23.67 29.44 33.26
N GLN A 213 -24.49 30.49 33.43
CA GLN A 213 -24.04 31.75 34.00
C GLN A 213 -23.77 31.49 35.49
N THR A 214 -22.54 31.10 35.82
CA THR A 214 -22.02 31.41 37.16
C THR A 214 -21.32 32.76 37.05
N ALA A 215 -21.95 33.74 37.68
CA ALA A 215 -21.49 35.10 37.82
C ALA A 215 -20.05 35.17 38.35
N VAL A 216 -19.15 35.78 37.58
CA VAL A 216 -18.00 36.51 38.13
C VAL A 216 -17.97 37.89 37.48
N GLU A 217 -17.96 38.87 38.36
CA GLU A 217 -18.19 40.30 38.22
C GLU A 217 -17.06 41.04 37.45
N PRO A 218 -17.35 41.86 36.42
CA PRO A 218 -16.32 42.70 35.80
C PRO A 218 -16.12 44.00 36.59
N LYS A 219 -14.98 44.09 37.28
CA LYS A 219 -14.48 45.32 37.92
C LYS A 219 -14.18 46.38 36.84
N ARG A 220 -15.02 47.41 36.79
CA ARG A 220 -14.82 48.65 36.01
C ARG A 220 -13.56 49.40 36.48
N LEU A 221 -12.86 50.05 35.53
CA LEU A 221 -12.26 51.41 35.56
C LEU A 221 -11.23 51.55 34.42
N PRO A 222 -10.88 52.77 33.96
CA PRO A 222 -11.71 53.71 33.23
C PRO A 222 -11.14 54.04 31.83
N ALA A 223 -11.99 54.61 30.98
CA ALA A 223 -11.59 55.24 29.73
C ALA A 223 -10.66 56.44 29.98
N SER A 224 -9.46 56.39 29.41
CA SER A 224 -8.83 57.48 28.65
C SER A 224 -7.42 57.05 28.30
N ILE A 225 -7.05 57.07 27.02
CA ILE A 225 -5.77 57.60 26.52
C ILE A 225 -5.92 57.75 25.00
N ARG A 226 -5.38 58.87 24.55
CA ARG A 226 -5.62 59.59 23.31
C ARG A 226 -5.24 58.81 22.06
N VAL A 227 -6.05 59.01 21.02
CA VAL A 227 -5.69 58.86 19.62
C VAL A 227 -4.49 59.76 19.31
N THR A 228 -3.44 59.18 18.74
CA THR A 228 -2.48 59.87 17.90
C THR A 228 -2.38 59.13 16.57
N ASP A 229 -2.69 59.85 15.51
CA ASP A 229 -2.40 59.50 14.12
C ASP A 229 -0.93 59.11 13.96
N ALA A 230 -0.70 58.00 13.28
CA ALA A 230 0.53 57.72 12.56
C ALA A 230 0.15 56.88 11.32
N SER A 231 -0.01 57.61 10.23
CA SER A 231 0.21 57.15 8.86
C SER A 231 1.49 56.31 8.74
N GLU A 232 1.44 55.33 7.83
CA GLU A 232 2.55 54.81 7.01
C GLU A 232 3.01 53.36 7.27
N SER A 233 3.15 52.63 6.15
CA SER A 233 3.88 51.36 5.96
C SER A 233 3.19 50.08 6.46
N GLU A 234 2.96 49.00 5.71
CA GLU A 234 3.53 48.53 4.44
C GLU A 234 2.47 47.74 3.65
N ARG A 235 2.33 48.05 2.36
CA ARG A 235 1.70 47.16 1.38
C ARG A 235 2.60 45.95 1.21
N ALA A 236 2.05 44.75 1.41
CA ALA A 236 2.66 43.52 0.91
C ALA A 236 2.85 43.62 -0.62
N PRO A 237 4.04 43.35 -1.17
CA PRO A 237 4.21 43.28 -2.62
C PRO A 237 3.56 42.00 -3.14
N SER A 238 2.70 42.15 -4.15
CA SER A 238 2.25 41.06 -5.00
C SER A 238 3.46 40.54 -5.80
N LEU A 239 3.94 39.35 -5.47
CA LEU A 239 4.94 38.61 -6.26
C LEU A 239 4.30 38.18 -7.59
N SER A 240 4.84 38.68 -8.69
CA SER A 240 4.51 38.25 -10.05
C SER A 240 5.15 36.88 -10.36
N MET A 241 4.42 36.06 -11.12
CA MET A 241 4.80 34.69 -11.53
C MET A 241 6.11 34.62 -12.34
N ASP A 242 6.63 35.75 -12.83
CA ASP A 242 7.89 35.82 -13.59
C ASP A 242 9.17 35.74 -12.72
N GLU A 243 9.05 35.82 -11.39
CA GLU A 243 10.22 35.77 -10.48
C GLU A 243 10.52 34.34 -9.95
N LEU A 244 9.76 33.34 -10.41
CA LEU A 244 9.90 31.93 -10.00
C LEU A 244 10.71 31.08 -11.00
N LEU A 245 11.24 31.67 -12.06
CA LEU A 245 12.04 31.00 -13.08
C LEU A 245 13.51 31.42 -12.94
N ASP A 246 14.32 30.56 -12.32
CA ASP A 246 15.77 30.70 -12.26
C ASP A 246 16.36 30.69 -13.70
N PRO A 247 16.98 31.80 -14.17
CA PRO A 247 17.57 31.87 -15.50
C PRO A 247 18.81 30.97 -15.68
N GLY A 248 19.26 30.28 -14.61
CA GLY A 248 20.38 29.36 -14.64
C GLY A 248 20.03 27.89 -14.86
N TRP A 249 18.75 27.50 -14.84
CA TRP A 249 18.38 26.10 -15.01
C TRP A 249 18.49 25.65 -16.47
N ARG A 250 19.41 24.74 -16.76
CA ARG A 250 19.42 23.96 -18.00
C ARG A 250 18.92 22.54 -17.69
N PRO A 251 17.98 21.99 -18.47
CA PRO A 251 17.63 20.58 -18.34
C PRO A 251 18.88 19.73 -18.56
N PRO A 252 19.02 18.59 -17.85
CA PRO A 252 20.08 17.63 -18.16
C PRO A 252 19.96 17.22 -19.63
N ARG A 253 21.06 17.29 -20.38
CA ARG A 253 21.09 16.75 -21.74
C ARG A 253 20.72 15.28 -21.65
N GLN A 254 19.75 14.87 -22.45
CA GLN A 254 19.47 13.46 -22.67
C GLN A 254 20.78 12.79 -23.14
N PRO A 255 21.09 11.57 -22.68
CA PRO A 255 22.17 10.82 -23.29
C PRO A 255 21.82 10.62 -24.77
N GLU A 256 22.63 11.19 -25.66
CA GLU A 256 22.64 10.78 -27.06
C GLU A 256 23.05 9.31 -27.06
N VAL A 257 22.09 8.46 -27.38
CA VAL A 257 22.35 7.05 -27.66
C VAL A 257 23.10 7.05 -28.98
N ASP A 258 24.39 6.77 -28.91
CA ASP A 258 25.25 6.56 -30.07
C ASP A 258 24.75 5.28 -30.77
N GLU A 259 24.02 5.41 -31.88
CA GLU A 259 23.50 4.30 -32.70
C GLU A 259 24.64 3.62 -33.50
N THR A 260 25.82 3.48 -32.91
CA THR A 260 27.02 2.98 -33.58
C THR A 260 27.64 1.80 -32.85
N ASP A 261 26.84 0.79 -32.50
CA ASP A 261 27.30 -0.60 -32.42
C ASP A 261 26.10 -1.56 -32.27
N MET A 262 25.41 -1.85 -33.38
CA MET A 262 24.57 -3.04 -33.45
C MET A 262 25.14 -3.98 -34.51
N SER A 263 25.75 -5.06 -34.04
CA SER A 263 26.16 -6.21 -34.83
C SER A 263 24.95 -6.82 -35.57
N GLU A 264 25.17 -7.24 -36.82
CA GLU A 264 24.15 -7.77 -37.75
C GLU A 264 23.33 -8.97 -37.23
N GLU A 265 23.72 -9.60 -36.11
CA GLU A 265 23.00 -10.74 -35.53
C GLU A 265 21.71 -10.38 -34.79
N GLU A 266 21.55 -9.15 -34.27
CA GLU A 266 20.36 -8.76 -33.51
C GLU A 266 19.18 -8.29 -34.40
N ARG A 267 19.44 -8.10 -35.70
CA ARG A 267 18.38 -7.75 -36.68
C ARG A 267 17.53 -8.94 -37.13
N VAL A 268 17.95 -10.18 -36.87
CA VAL A 268 17.26 -11.39 -37.37
C VAL A 268 16.15 -11.87 -36.42
N GLU A 269 16.18 -11.51 -35.13
CA GLU A 269 15.12 -11.93 -34.19
C GLU A 269 13.88 -11.04 -34.19
N ALA A 270 13.96 -9.81 -34.71
CA ALA A 270 12.81 -8.90 -34.74
C ALA A 270 11.77 -9.23 -35.84
N ASP A 271 12.14 -9.99 -36.88
CA ASP A 271 11.25 -10.35 -38.00
C ASP A 271 10.59 -11.74 -37.85
N ALA A 272 10.90 -12.50 -36.79
CA ALA A 272 10.37 -13.85 -36.59
C ALA A 272 9.03 -13.93 -35.82
N VAL A 273 8.50 -12.80 -35.32
CA VAL A 273 7.34 -12.77 -34.40
C VAL A 273 6.01 -12.40 -35.09
N ILE A 274 5.97 -12.27 -36.42
CA ILE A 274 4.72 -12.03 -37.17
C ILE A 274 4.42 -13.22 -38.09
N GLN A 275 3.99 -14.34 -37.51
CA GLN A 275 3.18 -15.33 -38.22
C GLN A 275 1.94 -15.66 -37.40
N GLU A 276 0.83 -15.02 -37.75
CA GLU A 276 -0.50 -15.44 -37.29
C GLU A 276 -0.87 -16.80 -37.91
N PRO A 277 -1.50 -17.72 -37.16
CA PRO A 277 -2.01 -18.96 -37.73
C PRO A 277 -3.27 -18.70 -38.58
N LYS A 278 -3.24 -19.22 -39.80
CA LYS A 278 -4.36 -19.24 -40.75
C LYS A 278 -5.52 -20.08 -40.19
N PRO A 279 -6.79 -19.61 -40.25
CA PRO A 279 -7.92 -20.38 -39.76
C PRO A 279 -8.28 -21.53 -40.70
N ALA A 280 -8.72 -22.65 -40.11
CA ALA A 280 -9.31 -23.81 -40.78
C ALA A 280 -10.84 -23.71 -40.81
#